data_AF-A0A9C7WIJ6-F1
#
_entry.id   AF-A0A9C7WIJ6-F1
#
_cell.length_a   1.000
_cell.length_b   1.000
_cell.length_c   1.000
_cell.angle_alpha   90.00
_cell.angle_beta   90.00
_cell.angle_gamma   90.00
#
_symmetry.space_group_name_H-M   'P 1'
#
loop_
_entity.id
_entity.type
_entity.pdbx_description
1 polymer ?
#
loop_
_entity_poly.entity_id
_entity_poly.type
_entity_poly.pdbx_seq_one_letter_code
_entity_poly.pdbx_strand_id
1 'polypeptide(L)' 'MKLYSRRFGELIVPPEKVIRFERGIVGFPEYRRFSLVDVEETSPFLWLVCLD' A
#
# COMPACT_ATOMS: atom_id res chain seq x y z
N MET A 1 3.65 7.02 8.48
CA MET A 1 2.75 6.00 9.07
C MET A 1 3.52 4.70 9.22
N LYS A 2 3.25 3.94 10.29
CA LYS A 2 3.80 2.59 10.49
C LYS A 2 2.66 1.58 10.41
N LEU A 3 2.83 0.52 9.62
CA LEU A 3 1.89 -0.61 9.57
C LEU A 3 2.65 -1.93 9.50
N TYR A 4 2.00 -3.01 9.92
CA TYR A 4 2.56 -4.35 9.83
C TYR A 4 1.83 -5.15 8.75
N SER A 5 2.58 -5.70 7.81
CA SER A 5 2.09 -6.68 6.84
C SER A 5 2.74 -8.03 7.11
N ARG A 6 1.98 -9.11 7.09
CA ARG A 6 2.54 -10.47 7.21
C ARG A 6 3.56 -10.79 6.11
N ARG A 7 3.42 -10.18 4.94
CA ARG A 7 4.31 -10.41 3.79
C ARG A 7 5.54 -9.50 3.80
N PHE A 8 5.40 -8.27 4.28
CA PHE A 8 6.46 -7.25 4.18
C PHE A 8 7.04 -6.81 5.53
N GLY A 9 6.57 -7.38 6.64
CA GLY A 9 6.98 -6.96 7.99
C GLY A 9 6.46 -5.57 8.35
N GLU A 10 7.29 -4.80 9.07
CA GLU A 10 7.00 -3.40 9.41
C GLU A 10 7.28 -2.51 8.20
N LEU A 11 6.24 -1.85 7.69
CA LEU A 11 6.35 -0.87 6.62
C LEU A 11 6.21 0.54 7.20
N ILE A 12 7.22 1.37 6.93
CA ILE A 12 7.19 2.80 7.22
C ILE A 12 6.85 3.54 5.93
N VAL A 13 5.62 4.06 5.85
CA VAL A 13 5.11 4.77 4.67
C VAL A 13 5.10 6.28 4.96
N PRO A 14 5.91 7.09 4.26
CA PRO A 14 5.84 8.55 4.34
C PRO A 14 4.46 9.06 3.87
N PRO A 15 3.87 10.09 4.50
CA PRO A 15 2.57 10.64 4.10
C PRO A 15 2.49 11.00 2.60
N GLU A 16 3.57 11.51 2.03
CA GLU A 16 3.71 11.88 0.62
C GLU A 16 3.72 10.69 -0.35
N LYS A 17 3.92 9.47 0.15
CA LYS A 17 3.86 8.22 -0.62
C LYS A 17 2.47 7.56 -0.54
N VAL A 18 1.54 8.13 0.22
CA VAL A 18 0.17 7.62 0.32
C VAL A 18 -0.63 8.04 -0.92
N ILE A 19 -1.08 7.05 -1.67
CA ILE A 19 -2.00 7.21 -2.78
C ILE A 19 -3.41 7.12 -2.24
N ARG A 20 -4.23 8.14 -2.52
CA ARG A 20 -5.62 8.18 -2.10
C ARG A 20 -6.55 7.88 -3.28
N PHE A 21 -7.27 6.78 -3.17
CA PHE A 21 -8.36 6.45 -4.08
C PHE A 21 -9.67 6.98 -3.47
N GLU A 22 -10.15 8.14 -3.95
CA GLU A 22 -11.32 8.82 -3.37
C GLU A 22 -12.58 7.94 -3.29
N ARG A 23 -12.70 6.97 -4.21
CA ARG A 23 -13.83 6.02 -4.28
C ARG A 23 -13.44 4.61 -3.85
N GLY A 24 -12.23 4.43 -3.31
CA GLY A 24 -11.61 3.13 -3.12
C GLY A 24 -11.37 2.40 -4.44
N ILE A 25 -11.34 1.08 -4.39
CA ILE A 25 -11.19 0.21 -5.57
C ILE A 25 -12.47 -0.61 -5.78
N VAL A 26 -12.70 -1.09 -6.99
CA VAL A 26 -13.87 -1.92 -7.30
C VAL A 26 -13.87 -3.17 -6.42
N GLY A 27 -14.96 -3.39 -5.68
CA GLY A 27 -15.08 -4.46 -4.69
C GLY A 27 -14.61 -4.09 -3.27
N PHE A 28 -13.90 -2.97 -3.10
CA PHE A 28 -13.43 -2.48 -1.80
C PHE A 28 -13.51 -0.93 -1.70
N PRO A 29 -14.71 -0.34 -1.71
CA PRO A 29 -14.91 1.12 -1.65
C PRO A 29 -14.54 1.76 -0.29
N GLU A 30 -14.43 0.96 0.77
CA GLU A 30 -14.07 1.36 2.12
C GLU A 30 -12.56 1.61 2.28
N TYR A 31 -11.73 0.90 1.50
CA TYR A 31 -10.27 1.06 1.51
C TYR A 31 -9.87 2.13 0.51
N ARG A 32 -9.23 3.19 0.99
CA ARG A 32 -8.96 4.41 0.22
C ARG A 32 -7.50 4.83 0.27
N ARG A 33 -6.71 4.31 1.20
CA ARG A 33 -5.30 4.69 1.38
C ARG A 33 -4.42 3.50 0.99
N PHE A 34 -3.56 3.71 -0.01
CA PHE A 34 -2.66 2.69 -0.52
C PHE A 34 -1.24 3.24 -0.67
N SER A 35 -0.24 2.37 -0.72
CA SER A 35 1.13 2.70 -1.11
C SER A 35 1.64 1.69 -2.12
N LEU A 36 2.51 2.12 -3.03
CA LEU A 36 3.32 1.20 -3.82
C LEU A 36 4.55 0.80 -3.00
N VAL A 37 4.83 -0.49 -2.93
CA VAL A 37 6.00 -1.07 -2.27
C VAL A 37 6.82 -1.80 -3.33
N ASP A 38 8.08 -1.40 -3.44
CA ASP A 38 9.07 -2.08 -4.27
C ASP A 38 9.72 -3.19 -3.44
N VAL A 39 9.78 -4.38 -4.03
CA VAL A 39 10.35 -5.58 -3.42
C VAL A 39 11.23 -6.19 -4.50
N GLU A 40 12.53 -6.26 -4.23
CA GLU A 40 13.57 -6.61 -5.20
C GLU A 40 13.30 -7.98 -5.85
N GLU A 41 12.80 -8.94 -5.05
CA GLU A 41 12.43 -10.28 -5.47
C GLU A 41 11.26 -10.33 -6.45
N THR A 42 10.47 -9.24 -6.55
CA THR A 42 9.35 -9.13 -7.49
C THR A 42 9.59 -8.12 -8.60
N SER A 43 10.80 -7.57 -8.71
CA SER A 43 11.15 -6.64 -9.79
C SER A 43 10.86 -7.26 -11.17
N PRO A 44 10.26 -6.51 -12.12
CA PRO A 44 9.98 -5.07 -12.11
C PRO A 44 8.57 -4.70 -11.57
N PHE A 45 7.90 -5.61 -10.86
CA PHE A 45 6.55 -5.39 -10.34
C PHE A 45 6.57 -4.70 -8.98
N LEU A 46 5.57 -3.85 -8.76
CA LEU A 46 5.31 -3.17 -7.51
C LEU A 46 4.06 -3.75 -6.85
N TRP A 47 4.06 -3.77 -5.52
CA TRP A 47 2.90 -4.18 -4.73
C TRP A 47 2.05 -2.97 -4.36
N LEU A 48 0.76 -3.02 -4.66
CA LEU A 48 -0.21 -2.07 -4.12
C LEU A 48 -0.67 -2.55 -2.75
N VAL A 49 -0.26 -1.87 -1.69
CA VAL A 49 -0.52 -2.25 -0.30
C VAL A 49 -1.57 -1.32 0.29
N CYS A 50 -2.65 -1.89 0.83
CA CYS A 50 -3.66 -1.16 1.60
C CYS A 50 -3.08 -0.69 2.94
N LEU A 51 -3.44 0.52 3.36
CA LEU A 51 -2.96 1.16 4.59
C LEU A 51 -4.08 1.44 5.61
N ASP A 52 -5.29 1.00 5.30
CA ASP A 52 -6.47 1.08 6.16
C ASP A 52 -6.57 -0.11 7.13
#